data_AF-A0A6A6RTH9-F1
#
_entry.id   AF-A0A6A6RTH9-F1
#
_cell.length_a   1.000
_cell.length_b   1.000
_cell.length_c   1.000
_cell.angle_alpha   90.00
_cell.angle_beta   90.00
_cell.angle_gamma   90.00
#
_symmetry.space_group_name_H-M   'P 1'
#
loop_
_entity.id
_entity.type
_entity.pdbx_description
1 polymer ?
#
loop_
_entity_poly.entity_id
_entity_poly.type
_entity_poly.pdbx_seq_one_letter_code
_entity_poly.pdbx_strand_id
1 'polypeptide(L)'
;MAMATTDDDEYLEYLGLCATFGNVSLTNAPSIWHHSISYNPPHSYDAMMASTPTHNHTTPARLDYYIRLAYRGNLPGTIFANDNSPILSRGRINRIIIYSGAFNPPHKGHLELLRHAMFESSPDRNYIAAIVLPRSDQFIMKKTPTDCRLTCKDRARLWQTEGNDWYYIHDRGDDGFRDTLERELDDSGFEIEMSCLLGADYVSVLHTLSYRPYECWETIVCNSSRGVDFLIDTDELVPVHEYGPWRRHEPNQSFFAQLNSRAIKRFISGPPELALYSFNDDRRHISRLYTRSQSNWVCDSDNLPGSTIRFIPRQSNLPPISSTMIRNIMPTYLGVYQDLLEQLRPLALNPELLMELSGVTQRCFRRILPRPNHQINMPFDATTAERLHQIFSTMFIRDLHPSEPTKVPGGAYILMPYNLQSTAEPKAPHMFPFPSGLFKQFPAPVLVSATKKCLHPYFPQNISFAFPFTIN
;
A
#
# COMPACT_ATOMS: atom_id res chain seq x y z
N MET A 1 38.70 14.36 -3.52
CA MET A 1 38.03 14.90 -2.32
C MET A 1 36.69 15.49 -2.75
N ALA A 2 35.66 14.65 -2.67
CA ALA A 2 34.21 14.92 -2.72
C ALA A 2 33.60 13.52 -2.86
N MET A 3 33.36 12.84 -1.74
CA MET A 3 32.69 11.55 -1.75
C MET A 3 31.19 11.82 -1.86
N ALA A 4 30.59 11.39 -2.97
CA ALA A 4 29.16 11.22 -3.07
C ALA A 4 28.82 9.87 -2.43
N THR A 5 28.00 9.89 -1.38
CA THR A 5 27.37 8.70 -0.80
C THR A 5 26.23 8.28 -1.73
N THR A 6 26.34 7.11 -2.34
CA THR A 6 25.30 6.52 -3.20
C THR A 6 24.41 5.60 -2.37
N ASP A 7 23.18 6.04 -2.08
CA ASP A 7 22.08 5.24 -1.54
C ASP A 7 21.28 4.57 -2.69
N ASP A 8 21.91 3.66 -3.45
CA ASP A 8 21.31 3.10 -4.68
C ASP A 8 21.38 1.55 -4.79
N ASP A 9 21.37 0.81 -3.67
CA ASP A 9 21.35 -0.67 -3.72
C ASP A 9 19.94 -1.28 -3.82
N GLU A 10 18.85 -0.56 -3.52
CA GLU A 10 17.50 -1.13 -3.49
C GLU A 10 16.82 -1.22 -4.89
N TYR A 11 17.44 -0.69 -5.96
CA TYR A 11 16.77 -0.54 -7.27
C TYR A 11 17.41 -1.31 -8.43
N LEU A 12 18.66 -1.77 -8.32
CA LEU A 12 19.35 -2.43 -9.43
C LEU A 12 18.87 -3.87 -9.70
N GLU A 13 18.17 -4.51 -8.77
CA GLU A 13 17.61 -5.86 -9.01
C GLU A 13 16.24 -5.85 -9.71
N TYR A 14 15.54 -4.72 -9.77
CA TYR A 14 14.20 -4.67 -10.39
C TYR A 14 14.22 -4.57 -11.93
N LEU A 15 15.42 -4.44 -12.53
CA LEU A 15 15.64 -4.52 -13.97
C LEU A 15 16.62 -5.67 -14.23
N GLY A 16 16.08 -6.87 -14.51
CA GLY A 16 16.87 -8.07 -14.83
C GLY A 16 17.79 -7.89 -16.04
N LEU A 17 19.00 -7.39 -15.80
CA LEU A 17 20.13 -7.36 -16.72
C LEU A 17 21.33 -7.98 -16.00
N CYS A 18 21.32 -9.30 -15.87
CA CYS A 18 22.54 -10.04 -15.58
C CYS A 18 23.43 -10.05 -16.83
N ALA A 19 24.35 -9.09 -16.94
CA ALA A 19 25.51 -9.22 -17.80
C ALA A 19 26.46 -10.23 -17.14
N THR A 20 26.51 -11.45 -17.69
CA THR A 20 27.53 -12.43 -17.36
C THR A 20 28.88 -11.94 -17.87
N PHE A 21 29.75 -11.46 -16.98
CA PHE A 21 31.18 -11.34 -17.27
C PHE A 21 31.93 -12.53 -16.68
N GLY A 22 32.75 -13.11 -17.56
CA GLY A 22 33.29 -14.46 -17.44
C GLY A 22 34.31 -14.70 -16.33
N ASN A 23 34.44 -15.99 -16.06
CA ASN A 23 35.41 -16.64 -15.20
C ASN A 23 36.83 -16.06 -15.35
N VAL A 24 37.34 -15.48 -14.26
CA VAL A 24 38.78 -15.46 -14.00
C VAL A 24 39.01 -16.24 -12.71
N SER A 25 39.62 -17.41 -12.87
CA SER A 25 40.12 -18.25 -11.79
C SER A 25 41.38 -17.59 -11.22
N LEU A 26 41.40 -17.34 -9.91
CA LEU A 26 42.62 -17.08 -9.16
C LEU A 26 42.63 -17.99 -7.93
N THR A 27 43.33 -19.11 -8.09
CA THR A 27 43.76 -20.00 -7.01
C THR A 27 44.98 -19.40 -6.28
N ASN A 28 44.99 -19.58 -4.96
CA ASN A 28 46.13 -19.55 -4.03
C ASN A 28 46.70 -18.18 -3.61
N ALA A 29 46.40 -17.75 -2.38
CA ALA A 29 47.38 -17.61 -1.28
C ALA A 29 46.73 -17.02 0.00
N PRO A 30 47.31 -17.23 1.21
CA PRO A 30 46.58 -17.27 2.47
C PRO A 30 46.83 -16.07 3.42
N SER A 31 46.07 -16.08 4.52
CA SER A 31 46.34 -15.54 5.87
C SER A 31 45.64 -14.25 6.32
N ILE A 32 44.73 -14.46 7.29
CA ILE A 32 44.64 -13.80 8.60
C ILE A 32 44.79 -12.28 8.62
N TRP A 33 43.66 -11.59 8.69
CA TRP A 33 43.53 -10.31 9.40
C TRP A 33 42.23 -10.32 10.22
N HIS A 34 42.34 -10.70 11.49
CA HIS A 34 41.34 -10.37 12.50
C HIS A 34 41.49 -8.88 12.81
N HIS A 35 40.61 -8.03 12.27
CA HIS A 35 40.39 -6.70 12.85
C HIS A 35 39.40 -6.83 14.00
N SER A 36 39.92 -7.17 15.17
CA SER A 36 39.26 -6.87 16.44
C SER A 36 39.32 -5.37 16.64
N ILE A 37 38.23 -4.66 16.34
CA ILE A 37 38.06 -3.28 16.80
C ILE A 37 37.74 -3.37 18.30
N SER A 38 38.76 -3.27 19.16
CA SER A 38 38.54 -3.04 20.58
C SER A 38 38.06 -1.59 20.75
N TYR A 39 36.76 -1.42 20.95
CA TYR A 39 36.20 -0.15 21.37
C TYR A 39 36.60 0.07 22.84
N ASN A 40 37.58 0.94 23.08
CA ASN A 40 37.83 1.49 24.40
C ASN A 40 36.91 2.70 24.57
N PRO A 41 35.84 2.62 25.40
CA PRO A 41 35.04 3.79 25.67
C PRO A 41 35.90 4.81 26.44
N PRO A 42 35.79 6.11 26.14
CA PRO A 42 36.45 7.12 26.95
C PRO A 42 35.87 7.08 28.37
N HIS A 43 36.74 6.84 29.36
CA HIS A 43 36.47 7.04 30.77
C HIS A 43 36.09 8.50 31.02
N SER A 44 34.79 8.85 30.95
CA SER A 44 34.17 10.06 31.51
C SER A 44 32.69 10.20 31.07
N TYR A 45 31.86 9.15 31.22
CA TYR A 45 30.41 9.25 31.04
C TYR A 45 29.60 9.20 32.35
N ASP A 46 30.24 8.90 33.48
CA ASP A 46 29.56 8.71 34.78
C ASP A 46 29.04 10.02 35.42
N ALA A 47 29.43 11.19 34.92
CA ALA A 47 29.04 12.48 35.51
C ALA A 47 27.86 13.18 34.81
N MET A 48 27.43 12.74 33.62
CA MET A 48 26.32 13.38 32.87
C MET A 48 24.99 12.61 32.91
N MET A 49 24.96 11.36 33.39
CA MET A 49 23.72 10.58 33.54
C MET A 49 23.03 10.76 34.92
N ALA A 50 23.59 11.59 35.81
CA ALA A 50 23.13 11.74 37.19
C ALA A 50 21.89 12.65 37.36
N SER A 51 21.28 13.14 36.28
CA SER A 51 20.07 13.97 36.35
C SER A 51 19.01 13.56 35.32
N THR A 52 18.94 12.28 34.97
CA THR A 52 17.75 11.76 34.30
C THR A 52 16.63 11.77 35.35
N PRO A 53 15.50 12.49 35.13
CA PRO A 53 14.43 12.52 36.09
C PRO A 53 14.03 11.09 36.42
N THR A 54 14.12 10.70 37.69
CA THR A 54 13.54 9.45 38.17
C THR A 54 12.04 9.59 37.99
N HIS A 55 11.53 9.25 36.82
CA HIS A 55 10.11 9.25 36.54
C HIS A 55 9.47 8.34 37.59
N ASN A 56 8.61 8.93 38.43
CA ASN A 56 7.81 8.19 39.40
C ASN A 56 7.21 6.95 38.70
N HIS A 57 7.60 5.76 39.17
CA HIS A 57 7.26 4.46 38.58
C HIS A 57 5.76 4.12 38.56
N THR A 58 4.87 5.07 38.88
CA THR A 58 3.44 4.83 39.04
C THR A 58 2.63 5.02 37.76
N THR A 59 3.10 5.78 36.78
CA THR A 59 2.37 5.93 35.51
C THR A 59 2.77 4.84 34.52
N PRO A 60 1.82 4.07 33.94
CA PRO A 60 2.12 3.09 32.90
C PRO A 60 2.86 3.74 31.73
N ALA A 61 3.95 3.12 31.26
CA ALA A 61 4.66 3.59 30.09
C ALA A 61 3.81 3.31 28.83
N ARG A 62 3.53 4.38 28.07
CA ARG A 62 2.66 4.32 26.89
C ARG A 62 3.47 4.47 25.62
N LEU A 63 3.11 3.71 24.58
CA LEU A 63 3.81 3.76 23.29
C LEU A 63 3.70 5.13 22.60
N ASP A 64 2.59 5.86 22.77
CA ASP A 64 2.43 7.21 22.21
C ASP A 64 3.53 8.18 22.65
N TYR A 65 3.97 8.11 23.91
CA TYR A 65 5.08 8.91 24.41
C TYR A 65 6.36 8.70 23.59
N TYR A 66 6.74 7.44 23.35
CA TYR A 66 7.95 7.10 22.60
C TYR A 66 7.85 7.43 21.12
N ILE A 67 6.65 7.30 20.52
CA ILE A 67 6.42 7.76 19.15
C ILE A 67 6.65 9.27 19.04
N ARG A 68 6.25 10.07 20.05
CA ARG A 68 6.50 11.53 20.05
C ARG A 68 7.99 11.85 20.16
N LEU A 69 8.72 11.13 21.01
CA LEU A 69 10.19 11.26 21.09
C LEU A 69 10.83 10.95 19.75
N ALA A 70 10.43 9.84 19.12
CA ALA A 70 10.95 9.39 17.85
C ALA A 70 10.63 10.32 16.68
N TYR A 71 9.49 11.02 16.70
CA TYR A 71 9.05 11.91 15.63
C TYR A 71 9.92 13.16 15.45
N ARG A 72 10.73 13.56 16.46
CA ARG A 72 11.63 14.73 16.42
C ARG A 72 10.91 15.99 15.91
N GLY A 73 9.79 16.34 16.53
CA GLY A 73 9.02 17.54 16.18
C GLY A 73 7.67 17.60 16.90
N ASN A 74 6.90 18.65 16.64
CA ASN A 74 5.55 18.77 17.16
C ASN A 74 4.62 17.86 16.37
N LEU A 75 4.30 16.70 16.94
CA LEU A 75 3.25 15.82 16.41
C LEU A 75 1.89 16.31 16.94
N PRO A 76 1.04 16.94 16.12
CA PRO A 76 -0.23 17.48 16.59
C PRO A 76 -1.23 16.35 16.90
N GLY A 77 -2.11 16.60 17.86
CA GLY A 77 -3.24 15.72 18.17
C GLY A 77 -2.88 14.45 18.92
N THR A 78 -3.86 13.55 19.03
CA THR A 78 -3.74 12.23 19.65
C THR A 78 -3.19 11.22 18.63
N ILE A 79 -2.24 10.38 19.06
CA ILE A 79 -1.64 9.31 18.23
C ILE A 79 -2.59 8.13 18.12
N PHE A 80 -3.11 7.71 19.27
CA PHE A 80 -4.12 6.67 19.42
C PHE A 80 -5.39 7.32 19.97
N ALA A 81 -6.55 6.82 19.54
CA ALA A 81 -7.83 7.35 19.97
C ALA A 81 -8.09 7.10 21.47
N ASN A 82 -8.91 7.96 22.08
CA ASN A 82 -9.54 7.75 23.40
C ASN A 82 -8.60 7.38 24.55
N ASP A 83 -7.39 7.92 24.59
CA ASP A 83 -6.36 7.57 25.58
C ASP A 83 -5.99 6.08 25.65
N ASN A 84 -6.39 5.28 24.65
CA ASN A 84 -6.14 3.84 24.56
C ASN A 84 -4.75 3.51 24.00
N SER A 85 -3.73 4.34 24.29
CA SER A 85 -2.38 4.04 23.83
C SER A 85 -1.94 2.67 24.34
N PRO A 86 -1.34 1.83 23.48
CA PRO A 86 -0.72 0.59 23.91
C PRO A 86 0.22 0.80 25.10
N ILE A 87 0.04 -0.02 26.14
CA ILE A 87 0.86 0.01 27.34
C ILE A 87 2.05 -0.92 27.16
N LEU A 88 3.25 -0.37 27.32
CA LEU A 88 4.50 -1.09 27.29
C LEU A 88 4.71 -1.84 28.60
N SER A 89 5.31 -3.02 28.52
CA SER A 89 5.57 -3.86 29.68
C SER A 89 7.04 -4.25 29.74
N ARG A 90 7.65 -4.11 30.92
CA ARG A 90 9.02 -4.57 31.19
C ARG A 90 9.06 -6.07 31.45
N GLY A 91 10.22 -6.68 31.22
CA GLY A 91 10.42 -8.12 31.40
C GLY A 91 9.62 -8.98 30.41
N ARG A 92 9.15 -8.38 29.32
CA ARG A 92 8.56 -9.07 28.17
C ARG A 92 8.84 -8.30 26.89
N ILE A 93 8.88 -9.02 25.78
CA ILE A 93 8.99 -8.43 24.45
C ILE A 93 7.69 -7.72 24.07
N ASN A 94 7.80 -6.45 23.66
CA ASN A 94 6.72 -5.64 23.12
C ASN A 94 6.79 -5.67 21.58
N ARG A 95 5.84 -6.35 20.93
CA ARG A 95 5.90 -6.56 19.48
C ARG A 95 5.13 -5.51 18.70
N ILE A 96 5.75 -4.97 17.64
CA ILE A 96 5.18 -3.94 16.78
C ILE A 96 5.24 -4.40 15.32
N ILE A 97 4.14 -4.25 14.58
CA ILE A 97 4.13 -4.50 13.14
C ILE A 97 4.58 -3.22 12.42
N ILE A 98 5.57 -3.32 11.54
CA ILE A 98 5.96 -2.27 10.61
C ILE A 98 5.31 -2.55 9.26
N TYR A 99 4.37 -1.71 8.84
CA TYR A 99 3.68 -1.85 7.56
C TYR A 99 4.05 -0.73 6.61
N SER A 100 5.04 -1.00 5.77
CA SER A 100 5.52 -0.03 4.79
C SER A 100 4.92 -0.29 3.41
N GLY A 101 4.64 0.78 2.68
CA GLY A 101 4.05 0.66 1.36
C GLY A 101 3.95 1.97 0.59
N ALA A 102 3.69 1.84 -0.71
CA ALA A 102 3.47 3.01 -1.56
C ALA A 102 2.18 3.76 -1.18
N PHE A 103 1.12 3.03 -0.80
CA PHE A 103 -0.17 3.61 -0.37
C PHE A 103 -0.66 4.78 -1.23
N ASN A 104 -0.60 4.66 -2.57
CA ASN A 104 -0.86 5.78 -3.48
C ASN A 104 -2.07 5.52 -4.41
N PRO A 105 -3.32 5.57 -3.93
CA PRO A 105 -3.76 5.85 -2.56
C PRO A 105 -3.86 4.59 -1.68
N PRO A 106 -3.99 4.74 -0.34
CA PRO A 106 -4.38 3.63 0.50
C PRO A 106 -5.83 3.20 0.23
N HIS A 107 -6.17 1.96 0.57
CA HIS A 107 -7.44 1.34 0.21
C HIS A 107 -7.84 0.27 1.22
N LYS A 108 -9.10 -0.18 1.20
CA LYS A 108 -9.65 -1.13 2.18
C LYS A 108 -8.87 -2.44 2.26
N GLY A 109 -8.34 -2.92 1.12
CA GLY A 109 -7.44 -4.08 1.11
C GLY A 109 -6.17 -3.91 1.96
N HIS A 110 -5.61 -2.70 2.06
CA HIS A 110 -4.44 -2.45 2.90
C HIS A 110 -4.81 -2.51 4.39
N LEU A 111 -5.92 -1.86 4.79
CA LEU A 111 -6.40 -1.88 6.17
C LEU A 111 -6.81 -3.29 6.59
N GLU A 112 -7.48 -4.04 5.71
CA GLU A 112 -7.85 -5.43 5.99
C GLU A 112 -6.61 -6.32 6.15
N LEU A 113 -5.60 -6.16 5.29
CA LEU A 113 -4.33 -6.88 5.45
C LEU A 113 -3.69 -6.57 6.81
N LEU A 114 -3.63 -5.30 7.19
CA LEU A 114 -3.07 -4.89 8.48
C LEU A 114 -3.87 -5.42 9.66
N ARG A 115 -5.20 -5.35 9.61
CA ARG A 115 -6.12 -5.87 10.63
C ARG A 115 -5.98 -7.39 10.76
N HIS A 116 -5.90 -8.10 9.64
CA HIS A 116 -5.71 -9.55 9.61
C HIS A 116 -4.37 -9.95 10.24
N ALA A 117 -3.30 -9.25 9.88
CA ALA A 117 -2.00 -9.44 10.50
C ALA A 117 -2.03 -9.18 12.02
N MET A 118 -2.62 -8.06 12.44
CA MET A 118 -2.67 -7.64 13.85
C MET A 118 -3.48 -8.59 14.74
N PHE A 119 -4.69 -8.97 14.32
CA PHE A 119 -5.67 -9.62 15.20
C PHE A 119 -5.91 -11.09 14.92
N GLU A 120 -5.82 -11.49 13.65
CA GLU A 120 -6.22 -12.83 13.23
C GLU A 120 -5.02 -13.77 13.14
N SER A 121 -3.85 -13.23 12.81
CA SER A 121 -2.74 -14.04 12.34
C SER A 121 -1.69 -14.41 13.38
N SER A 122 -1.66 -13.74 14.52
CA SER A 122 -0.51 -13.91 15.43
C SER A 122 -0.91 -13.74 16.89
N PRO A 123 -1.93 -14.50 17.37
CA PRO A 123 -2.27 -14.48 18.78
C PRO A 123 -1.09 -14.95 19.66
N ASP A 124 -0.15 -15.73 19.08
CA ASP A 124 1.13 -16.15 19.67
C ASP A 124 2.14 -15.01 19.83
N ARG A 125 2.12 -13.99 18.97
CA ARG A 125 3.10 -12.90 18.98
C ARG A 125 2.76 -11.81 19.99
N ASN A 126 1.48 -11.62 20.34
CA ASN A 126 1.02 -10.54 21.21
C ASN A 126 1.50 -9.15 20.70
N TYR A 127 1.22 -8.85 19.42
CA TYR A 127 1.43 -7.51 18.89
C TYR A 127 0.63 -6.49 19.70
N ILE A 128 1.28 -5.39 20.07
CA ILE A 128 0.66 -4.33 20.86
C ILE A 128 0.24 -3.14 19.99
N ALA A 129 0.87 -2.97 18.84
CA ALA A 129 0.58 -1.90 17.90
C ALA A 129 1.06 -2.24 16.48
N ALA A 130 0.63 -1.44 15.52
CA ALA A 130 1.26 -1.34 14.22
C ALA A 130 1.69 0.09 13.89
N ILE A 131 2.70 0.24 13.05
CA ILE A 131 3.18 1.51 12.52
C ILE A 131 3.15 1.42 11.00
N VAL A 132 2.32 2.25 10.39
CA VAL A 132 2.18 2.39 8.94
C VAL A 132 3.18 3.44 8.45
N LEU A 133 4.06 3.04 7.54
CA LEU A 133 5.12 3.87 6.98
C LEU A 133 4.92 4.04 5.46
N PRO A 134 4.27 5.12 5.00
CA PRO A 134 4.25 5.43 3.58
C PRO A 134 5.69 5.64 3.06
N ARG A 135 6.07 4.95 1.99
CA ARG A 135 7.39 5.12 1.34
C ARG A 135 7.59 6.58 0.91
N SER A 136 8.83 7.04 0.81
CA SER A 136 9.15 8.44 0.46
C SER A 136 8.52 8.93 -0.86
N ASP A 137 8.40 10.24 -1.03
CA ASP A 137 7.87 10.82 -2.27
C ASP A 137 8.79 10.56 -3.47
N GLN A 138 10.10 10.46 -3.24
CA GLN A 138 11.07 10.06 -4.26
C GLN A 138 10.78 8.65 -4.79
N PHE A 139 10.41 7.72 -3.90
CA PHE A 139 9.99 6.37 -4.29
C PHE A 139 8.75 6.41 -5.19
N ILE A 140 7.75 7.23 -4.83
CA ILE A 140 6.54 7.41 -5.65
C ILE A 140 6.84 8.06 -7.00
N MET A 141 7.78 9.00 -7.05
CA MET A 141 8.20 9.65 -8.29
C MET A 141 8.81 8.66 -9.28
N LYS A 142 9.59 7.69 -8.81
CA LYS A 142 10.15 6.61 -9.65
C LYS A 142 9.04 5.63 -10.12
N LYS A 143 8.07 5.31 -9.26
CA LYS A 143 7.08 4.24 -9.49
C LYS A 143 5.80 4.67 -10.21
N THR A 144 5.36 5.92 -10.09
CA THR A 144 4.02 6.36 -10.53
C THR A 144 4.09 7.50 -11.54
N PRO A 145 3.23 7.54 -12.58
CA PRO A 145 3.05 8.71 -13.44
C PRO A 145 2.74 9.99 -12.63
N THR A 146 3.14 11.15 -13.14
CA THR A 146 3.05 12.47 -12.46
C THR A 146 1.65 12.82 -11.93
N ASP A 147 0.62 12.46 -12.68
CA ASP A 147 -0.74 12.99 -12.49
C ASP A 147 -1.50 12.31 -11.34
N CYS A 148 -0.92 11.25 -10.75
CA CYS A 148 -1.54 10.48 -9.67
C CYS A 148 -0.58 10.31 -8.48
N ARG A 149 0.33 11.27 -8.26
CA ARG A 149 1.28 11.24 -7.15
C ARG A 149 0.69 11.98 -5.95
N LEU A 150 0.40 11.25 -4.89
CA LEU A 150 0.09 11.82 -3.58
C LEU A 150 1.39 11.94 -2.77
N THR A 151 1.54 13.06 -2.05
CA THR A 151 2.68 13.23 -1.14
C THR A 151 2.62 12.25 0.03
N CYS A 152 3.70 12.08 0.77
CA CYS A 152 3.76 11.19 1.93
C CYS A 152 2.74 11.65 2.98
N LYS A 153 2.65 12.97 3.19
CA LYS A 153 1.67 13.60 4.07
C LYS A 153 0.23 13.34 3.61
N ASP A 154 -0.05 13.46 2.32
CA ASP A 154 -1.39 13.17 1.76
C ASP A 154 -1.77 11.70 1.94
N ARG A 155 -0.83 10.79 1.70
CA ARG A 155 -1.04 9.35 1.89
C ARG A 155 -1.26 8.99 3.36
N ALA A 156 -0.53 9.64 4.27
CA ALA A 156 -0.73 9.48 5.70
C ALA A 156 -2.10 10.00 6.14
N ARG A 157 -2.53 11.17 5.65
CA ARG A 157 -3.89 11.71 5.89
C ARG A 157 -4.98 10.76 5.38
N LEU A 158 -4.80 10.17 4.21
CA LEU A 158 -5.76 9.20 3.66
C LEU A 158 -5.87 7.90 4.45
N TRP A 159 -4.89 7.58 5.30
CA TRP A 159 -4.95 6.44 6.21
C TRP A 159 -5.67 6.75 7.53
N GLN A 160 -5.83 8.03 7.88
CA GLN A 160 -6.49 8.42 9.13
C GLN A 160 -7.94 7.98 9.08
N THR A 161 -8.30 7.02 9.92
CA THR A 161 -9.69 6.65 10.18
C THR A 161 -10.04 7.10 11.59
N GLU A 162 -11.30 7.47 11.80
CA GLU A 162 -11.76 7.83 13.14
C GLU A 162 -11.60 6.65 14.12
N GLY A 163 -11.23 6.96 15.37
CA GLY A 163 -11.26 5.99 16.46
C GLY A 163 -10.16 4.93 16.47
N ASN A 164 -9.05 5.12 15.76
CA ASN A 164 -7.99 4.11 15.73
C ASN A 164 -7.11 4.12 16.99
N ASP A 165 -7.07 3.00 17.72
CA ASP A 165 -6.34 2.84 18.98
C ASP A 165 -5.15 1.86 18.91
N TRP A 166 -4.94 1.19 17.78
CA TRP A 166 -3.95 0.11 17.66
C TRP A 166 -2.90 0.29 16.55
N TYR A 167 -3.02 1.33 15.72
CA TYR A 167 -1.95 1.67 14.77
C TYR A 167 -1.64 3.17 14.71
N TYR A 168 -0.41 3.48 14.33
CA TYR A 168 0.05 4.84 14.07
C TYR A 168 0.45 4.99 12.60
N ILE A 169 0.27 6.18 12.03
CA ILE A 169 0.67 6.50 10.66
C ILE A 169 1.76 7.56 10.72
N HIS A 170 2.96 7.21 10.29
CA HIS A 170 4.06 8.16 10.17
C HIS A 170 3.93 8.95 8.86
N ASP A 171 4.10 10.27 8.89
CA ASP A 171 3.84 11.14 7.73
C ASP A 171 5.10 11.68 7.05
N ARG A 172 6.30 11.29 7.51
CA ARG A 172 7.59 11.81 7.01
C ARG A 172 8.40 10.84 6.14
N GLY A 173 7.87 9.66 5.87
CA GLY A 173 8.57 8.63 5.10
C GLY A 173 9.60 7.90 5.95
N ASP A 174 10.69 7.48 5.34
CA ASP A 174 11.80 6.85 6.07
C ASP A 174 12.84 7.94 6.43
N ASP A 175 12.68 8.52 7.61
CA ASP A 175 13.52 9.60 8.16
C ASP A 175 14.34 9.13 9.38
N GLY A 176 14.56 7.83 9.53
CA GLY A 176 15.19 7.23 10.72
C GLY A 176 14.27 7.21 11.94
N PHE A 177 12.96 7.44 11.76
CA PHE A 177 11.97 7.34 12.82
C PHE A 177 12.02 5.99 13.55
N ARG A 178 12.15 4.89 12.81
CA ARG A 178 12.19 3.53 13.39
C ARG A 178 13.38 3.36 14.34
N ASP A 179 14.58 3.67 13.87
CA ASP A 179 15.81 3.52 14.66
C ASP A 179 15.79 4.42 15.90
N THR A 180 15.19 5.60 15.76
CA THR A 180 14.97 6.51 16.88
C THR A 180 13.99 5.89 17.87
N LEU A 181 12.85 5.36 17.41
CA LEU A 181 11.86 4.71 18.28
C LEU A 181 12.44 3.50 19.02
N GLU A 182 13.21 2.67 18.33
CA GLU A 182 13.87 1.50 18.92
C GLU A 182 14.84 1.90 20.02
N ARG A 183 15.73 2.86 19.72
CA ARG A 183 16.68 3.38 20.70
C ARG A 183 15.98 3.99 21.92
N GLU A 184 14.96 4.83 21.74
CA GLU A 184 14.27 5.46 22.89
C GLU A 184 13.56 4.43 23.79
N LEU A 185 13.03 3.34 23.20
CA LEU A 185 12.41 2.24 23.94
C LEU A 185 13.46 1.39 24.68
N ASP A 186 14.57 1.07 24.03
CA ASP A 186 15.68 0.28 24.59
C ASP A 186 16.41 1.03 25.71
N ASP A 187 16.76 2.31 25.49
CA ASP A 187 17.35 3.20 26.50
C ASP A 187 16.44 3.30 27.74
N SER A 188 15.13 3.18 27.52
CA SER A 188 14.14 3.18 28.58
C SER A 188 13.93 1.80 29.20
N GLY A 189 14.62 0.73 28.78
CA GLY A 189 14.56 -0.63 29.33
C GLY A 189 13.38 -1.47 28.86
N PHE A 190 12.81 -1.18 27.70
CA PHE A 190 11.76 -1.99 27.09
C PHE A 190 12.33 -2.85 25.98
N GLU A 191 12.14 -4.17 26.09
CA GLU A 191 12.45 -5.08 24.99
C GLU A 191 11.39 -4.95 23.90
N ILE A 192 11.84 -4.78 22.66
CA ILE A 192 10.96 -4.68 21.49
C ILE A 192 11.36 -5.66 20.41
N GLU A 193 10.38 -6.08 19.60
CA GLU A 193 10.62 -6.89 18.41
C GLU A 193 9.70 -6.37 17.31
N MET A 194 10.28 -6.03 16.17
CA MET A 194 9.53 -5.52 15.01
C MET A 194 9.39 -6.61 13.94
N SER A 195 8.17 -6.77 13.43
CA SER A 195 7.87 -7.64 12.30
C SER A 195 7.44 -6.80 11.11
N CYS A 196 7.96 -7.07 9.91
CA CYS A 196 7.58 -6.34 8.71
C CYS A 196 6.35 -6.97 8.07
N LEU A 197 5.31 -6.20 7.77
CA LEU A 197 4.18 -6.62 6.96
C LEU A 197 4.37 -6.19 5.52
N LEU A 198 4.37 -7.14 4.59
CA LEU A 198 4.54 -6.89 3.17
C LEU A 198 3.35 -7.39 2.34
N GLY A 199 3.23 -6.83 1.14
CA GLY A 199 2.37 -7.41 0.11
C GLY A 199 2.88 -8.79 -0.32
N ALA A 200 1.95 -9.66 -0.71
CA ALA A 200 2.24 -10.99 -1.24
C ALA A 200 3.25 -10.99 -2.41
N ASP A 201 3.32 -9.90 -3.17
CA ASP A 201 4.20 -9.72 -4.33
C ASP A 201 5.69 -9.53 -3.98
N TYR A 202 6.03 -9.38 -2.70
CA TYR A 202 7.42 -9.27 -2.23
C TYR A 202 8.05 -10.62 -1.90
N VAL A 203 7.27 -11.70 -1.89
CA VAL A 203 7.75 -13.06 -1.61
C VAL A 203 7.32 -13.94 -2.77
N SER A 204 8.27 -14.53 -3.47
CA SER A 204 8.03 -15.37 -4.65
C SER A 204 8.80 -16.69 -4.55
N VAL A 205 8.27 -17.73 -5.20
CA VAL A 205 8.99 -19.01 -5.39
C VAL A 205 10.31 -18.80 -6.15
N LEU A 206 10.38 -17.80 -7.03
CA LEU A 206 11.56 -17.54 -7.87
C LEU A 206 12.50 -16.48 -7.30
N HIS A 207 11.98 -15.59 -6.46
CA HIS A 207 12.73 -14.46 -5.93
C HIS A 207 12.34 -14.20 -4.49
N THR A 208 13.35 -14.07 -3.65
CA THR A 208 13.20 -13.64 -2.28
C THR A 208 13.93 -12.36 -2.00
N LEU A 209 13.57 -11.76 -0.87
CA LEU A 209 14.28 -10.64 -0.32
C LEU A 209 15.60 -11.22 0.20
N SER A 210 16.68 -10.97 -0.54
CA SER A 210 18.07 -11.27 -0.15
C SER A 210 18.52 -10.47 1.08
N TYR A 211 17.64 -9.63 1.63
CA TYR A 211 17.86 -8.74 2.75
C TYR A 211 16.67 -8.77 3.71
N ARG A 212 16.89 -8.28 4.93
CA ARG A 212 15.81 -8.10 5.92
C ARG A 212 15.06 -6.81 5.64
N PRO A 213 13.78 -6.89 5.23
CA PRO A 213 13.00 -5.69 4.97
C PRO A 213 12.86 -4.91 6.27
N TYR A 214 13.34 -3.67 6.26
CA TYR A 214 13.37 -2.84 7.46
C TYR A 214 14.04 -3.56 8.65
N GLU A 215 15.10 -4.32 8.40
CA GLU A 215 15.89 -5.01 9.43
C GLU A 215 15.05 -5.92 10.36
N CYS A 216 13.81 -6.21 9.98
CA CYS A 216 12.90 -7.04 10.74
C CYS A 216 13.30 -8.50 10.58
N TRP A 217 13.33 -9.22 11.69
CA TRP A 217 13.64 -10.65 11.68
C TRP A 217 12.48 -11.49 11.16
N GLU A 218 11.24 -11.00 11.31
CA GLU A 218 10.05 -11.66 10.79
C GLU A 218 9.43 -10.82 9.68
N THR A 219 9.15 -11.46 8.55
CA THR A 219 8.34 -10.91 7.46
C THR A 219 6.99 -11.60 7.44
N ILE A 220 5.92 -10.82 7.49
CA ILE A 220 4.54 -11.28 7.46
C ILE A 220 3.99 -11.04 6.05
N VAL A 221 3.43 -12.08 5.45
CA VAL A 221 2.75 -12.02 4.15
C VAL A 221 1.39 -12.71 4.22
N CYS A 222 0.47 -12.26 3.37
CA CYS A 222 -0.89 -12.79 3.33
C CYS A 222 -1.47 -12.63 1.93
N ASN A 223 -2.29 -13.60 1.51
CA ASN A 223 -2.94 -13.59 0.21
C ASN A 223 -4.30 -12.85 0.20
N SER A 224 -4.57 -11.99 1.19
CA SER A 224 -5.87 -11.29 1.34
C SER A 224 -6.16 -10.32 0.20
N SER A 225 -5.16 -9.55 -0.23
CA SER A 225 -5.31 -8.53 -1.27
C SER A 225 -4.88 -9.02 -2.65
N ARG A 226 -3.98 -10.01 -2.72
CA ARG A 226 -3.40 -10.58 -3.93
C ARG A 226 -3.04 -12.04 -3.71
N GLY A 227 -3.08 -12.86 -4.76
CA GLY A 227 -2.55 -14.22 -4.70
C GLY A 227 -1.05 -14.23 -4.42
N VAL A 228 -0.57 -15.36 -3.89
CA VAL A 228 0.86 -15.69 -3.76
C VAL A 228 1.16 -16.83 -4.73
N ASP A 229 2.36 -16.88 -5.30
CA ASP A 229 2.77 -17.94 -6.24
C ASP A 229 3.26 -19.22 -5.54
N PHE A 230 3.60 -19.11 -4.26
CA PHE A 230 4.00 -20.23 -3.41
C PHE A 230 2.83 -20.98 -2.77
N LEU A 231 1.57 -20.60 -3.06
CA LEU A 231 0.39 -21.37 -2.70
C LEU A 231 -0.20 -21.99 -3.98
N ILE A 232 0.01 -23.28 -4.14
CA ILE A 232 -0.63 -24.09 -5.19
C ILE A 232 -1.97 -24.59 -4.64
N ASP A 233 -3.01 -24.47 -5.46
CA ASP A 233 -4.39 -24.78 -5.09
C ASP A 233 -4.82 -24.03 -3.80
N THR A 234 -5.62 -24.66 -2.93
CA THR A 234 -6.13 -24.01 -1.70
C THR A 234 -5.28 -24.27 -0.48
N ASP A 235 -4.39 -25.26 -0.48
CA ASP A 235 -3.80 -25.78 0.76
C ASP A 235 -2.33 -26.23 0.64
N GLU A 236 -1.71 -26.21 -0.56
CA GLU A 236 -0.34 -26.67 -0.73
C GLU A 236 0.63 -25.49 -0.86
N LEU A 237 1.58 -25.39 0.07
CA LEU A 237 2.62 -24.36 0.03
C LEU A 237 3.93 -24.92 -0.52
N VAL A 238 4.41 -24.32 -1.59
CA VAL A 238 5.72 -24.61 -2.19
C VAL A 238 6.80 -23.83 -1.45
N PRO A 239 7.99 -24.40 -1.22
CA PRO A 239 9.11 -23.68 -0.65
C PRO A 239 9.43 -22.40 -1.42
N VAL A 240 9.76 -21.36 -0.68
CA VAL A 240 10.19 -20.07 -1.22
C VAL A 240 11.71 -20.13 -1.43
N HIS A 241 12.23 -19.49 -2.49
CA HIS A 241 13.66 -19.48 -2.78
C HIS A 241 14.51 -19.04 -1.57
N GLU A 242 15.55 -19.78 -1.19
CA GLU A 242 16.41 -19.49 0.00
C GLU A 242 15.72 -19.59 1.37
N TYR A 243 14.55 -20.22 1.43
CA TYR A 243 13.87 -20.55 2.68
C TYR A 243 13.60 -22.05 2.76
N GLY A 244 13.67 -22.56 3.98
CA GLY A 244 13.33 -23.93 4.30
C GLY A 244 11.85 -24.27 4.02
N PRO A 245 11.46 -25.54 4.21
CA PRO A 245 10.08 -25.97 3.99
C PRO A 245 9.10 -25.24 4.92
N TRP A 246 7.90 -24.98 4.42
CA TRP A 246 6.82 -24.45 5.24
C TRP A 246 6.44 -25.44 6.34
N ARG A 247 6.33 -24.92 7.56
CA ARG A 247 5.84 -25.65 8.73
C ARG A 247 4.66 -24.91 9.32
N ARG A 248 3.69 -25.65 9.84
CA ARG A 248 2.60 -25.04 10.61
C ARG A 248 3.19 -24.40 11.86
N HIS A 249 2.72 -23.21 12.18
CA HIS A 249 3.13 -22.56 13.41
C HIS A 249 2.54 -23.33 14.60
N GLU A 250 3.41 -23.88 15.44
CA GLU A 250 3.01 -24.48 16.71
C GLU A 250 3.10 -23.42 17.81
N PRO A 251 1.99 -23.08 18.46
CA PRO A 251 2.01 -22.14 19.56
C PRO A 251 2.89 -22.67 20.69
N ASN A 252 3.84 -21.86 21.15
CA ASN A 252 4.73 -22.25 22.25
C ASN A 252 4.00 -22.30 23.60
N GLN A 253 4.63 -22.88 24.63
CA GLN A 253 4.04 -22.94 25.98
C GLN A 253 3.72 -21.56 26.57
N SER A 254 4.49 -20.53 26.22
CA SER A 254 4.27 -19.18 26.75
C SER A 254 2.99 -18.54 26.21
N PHE A 255 2.56 -18.89 24.98
CA PHE A 255 1.25 -18.53 24.46
C PHE A 255 0.12 -19.05 25.35
N PHE A 256 0.15 -20.33 25.71
CA PHE A 256 -0.85 -20.92 26.60
C PHE A 256 -0.81 -20.31 28.00
N ALA A 257 0.39 -20.07 28.54
CA ALA A 257 0.55 -19.40 29.83
C ALA A 257 -0.08 -17.99 29.82
N GLN A 258 0.11 -17.22 28.73
CA GLN A 258 -0.49 -15.90 28.57
C GLN A 258 -2.02 -15.97 28.48
N LEU A 259 -2.57 -16.89 27.68
CA LEU A 259 -4.01 -17.09 27.58
C LEU A 259 -4.63 -17.47 28.93
N ASN A 260 -4.01 -18.42 29.63
CA ASN A 260 -4.45 -18.82 30.96
C ASN A 260 -4.37 -17.65 31.95
N SER A 261 -3.30 -16.84 31.91
CA SER A 261 -3.18 -15.68 32.80
C SER A 261 -4.28 -14.64 32.58
N ARG A 262 -4.72 -14.43 31.33
CA ARG A 262 -5.82 -13.50 31.01
C ARG A 262 -7.16 -14.04 31.47
N ALA A 263 -7.44 -15.32 31.22
CA ALA A 263 -8.65 -15.98 31.69
C ALA A 263 -8.72 -15.97 33.24
N ILE A 264 -7.61 -16.29 33.91
CA ILE A 264 -7.50 -16.24 35.37
C ILE A 264 -7.70 -14.82 35.90
N LYS A 265 -7.06 -13.80 35.29
CA LYS A 265 -7.26 -12.39 35.71
C LYS A 265 -8.72 -11.97 35.58
N ARG A 266 -9.40 -12.30 34.48
CA ARG A 266 -10.83 -12.02 34.31
C ARG A 266 -11.68 -12.75 35.35
N PHE A 267 -11.37 -14.02 35.61
CA PHE A 267 -12.05 -14.83 36.61
C PHE A 267 -11.92 -14.23 38.02
N ILE A 268 -10.71 -13.78 38.41
CA ILE A 268 -10.46 -13.17 39.73
C ILE A 268 -11.12 -11.79 39.85
N SER A 269 -11.15 -11.02 38.76
CA SER A 269 -11.63 -9.62 38.78
C SER A 269 -13.15 -9.48 38.57
N GLY A 270 -13.82 -10.54 38.10
CA GLY A 270 -15.24 -10.52 37.73
C GLY A 270 -16.19 -10.91 38.86
N PRO A 271 -17.49 -10.57 38.77
CA PRO A 271 -18.50 -11.05 39.70
C PRO A 271 -18.56 -12.59 39.71
N PRO A 272 -18.65 -13.25 40.88
CA PRO A 272 -18.64 -14.72 40.99
C PRO A 272 -19.71 -15.42 40.13
N GLU A 273 -20.88 -14.78 39.98
CA GLU A 273 -22.02 -15.30 39.22
C GLU A 273 -21.77 -15.35 37.70
N LEU A 274 -20.87 -14.50 37.18
CA LEU A 274 -20.46 -14.50 35.77
C LEU A 274 -19.26 -15.41 35.49
N ALA A 275 -18.61 -15.93 36.53
CA ALA A 275 -17.34 -16.64 36.41
C ALA A 275 -17.46 -17.99 35.68
N LEU A 276 -18.57 -18.72 35.85
CA LEU A 276 -18.86 -19.99 35.18
C LEU A 276 -19.21 -19.81 33.69
N TYR A 277 -19.98 -18.77 33.35
CA TYR A 277 -20.26 -18.42 31.95
C TYR A 277 -19.00 -17.92 31.23
N SER A 278 -18.18 -17.10 31.91
CA SER A 278 -16.89 -16.62 31.40
C SER A 278 -15.96 -17.77 31.06
N PHE A 279 -15.90 -18.83 31.89
CA PHE A 279 -14.95 -19.92 31.67
C PHE A 279 -15.22 -20.73 30.38
N ASN A 280 -16.49 -21.01 30.06
CA ASN A 280 -16.83 -21.70 28.82
C ASN A 280 -16.59 -20.83 27.58
N ASP A 281 -16.90 -19.54 27.67
CA ASP A 281 -16.61 -18.59 26.59
C ASP A 281 -15.11 -18.37 26.41
N ASP A 282 -14.33 -18.33 27.49
CA ASP A 282 -12.88 -18.27 27.46
C ASP A 282 -12.29 -19.53 26.83
N ARG A 283 -12.80 -20.73 27.14
CA ARG A 283 -12.37 -21.97 26.46
C ARG A 283 -12.67 -21.95 24.96
N ARG A 284 -13.87 -21.51 24.55
CA ARG A 284 -14.20 -21.36 23.13
C ARG A 284 -13.35 -20.29 22.46
N HIS A 285 -13.04 -19.22 23.16
CA HIS A 285 -12.17 -18.15 22.67
C HIS A 285 -10.73 -18.65 22.49
N ILE A 286 -10.16 -19.32 23.50
CA ILE A 286 -8.84 -19.96 23.45
C ILE A 286 -8.79 -20.99 22.33
N SER A 287 -9.81 -21.86 22.20
CA SER A 287 -9.88 -22.84 21.12
C SER A 287 -9.92 -22.18 19.74
N ARG A 288 -10.62 -21.05 19.60
CA ARG A 288 -10.64 -20.27 18.35
C ARG A 288 -9.28 -19.65 18.07
N LEU A 289 -8.62 -19.04 19.05
CA LEU A 289 -7.28 -18.47 18.91
C LEU A 289 -6.25 -19.54 18.54
N TYR A 290 -6.36 -20.73 19.15
CA TYR A 290 -5.52 -21.88 18.84
C TYR A 290 -5.75 -22.41 17.42
N THR A 291 -7.01 -22.57 17.02
CA THR A 291 -7.33 -23.02 15.65
C THR A 291 -6.83 -22.01 14.61
N ARG A 292 -6.93 -20.70 14.91
CA ARG A 292 -6.41 -19.62 14.07
C ARG A 292 -4.89 -19.65 14.01
N SER A 293 -4.19 -19.83 15.13
CA SER A 293 -2.72 -19.87 15.12
C SER A 293 -2.17 -21.06 14.33
N GLN A 294 -2.85 -22.21 14.36
CA GLN A 294 -2.51 -23.38 13.56
C GLN A 294 -2.74 -23.21 12.05
N SER A 295 -3.51 -22.19 11.64
CA SER A 295 -3.70 -21.86 10.23
C SER A 295 -2.50 -21.11 9.63
N ASN A 296 -1.58 -20.62 10.47
CA ASN A 296 -0.40 -19.91 9.99
C ASN A 296 0.72 -20.86 9.62
N TRP A 297 1.50 -20.43 8.65
CA TRP A 297 2.68 -21.13 8.17
C TRP A 297 3.91 -20.28 8.37
N VAL A 298 5.02 -20.92 8.71
CA VAL A 298 6.31 -20.27 8.89
C VAL A 298 7.36 -21.05 8.10
N CYS A 299 8.27 -20.36 7.46
CA CYS A 299 9.53 -20.92 6.99
C CYS A 299 10.69 -20.05 7.49
N ASP A 300 11.84 -20.68 7.71
CA ASP A 300 13.07 -20.01 8.17
C ASP A 300 13.99 -19.80 6.97
N SER A 301 14.73 -18.70 6.96
CA SER A 301 15.72 -18.44 5.91
C SER A 301 16.89 -19.41 6.04
N ASP A 302 17.33 -19.96 4.91
CA ASP A 302 18.53 -20.82 4.84
C ASP A 302 19.81 -19.97 4.95
N ASN A 303 19.76 -18.73 4.46
CA ASN A 303 20.92 -17.85 4.34
C ASN A 303 21.05 -16.83 5.48
N LEU A 304 19.94 -16.49 6.15
CA LEU A 304 19.89 -15.50 7.23
C LEU A 304 19.36 -16.12 8.52
N PRO A 305 20.23 -16.71 9.37
CA PRO A 305 19.82 -17.38 10.59
C PRO A 305 18.93 -16.50 11.47
N GLY A 306 17.77 -17.02 11.86
CA GLY A 306 16.77 -16.30 12.67
C GLY A 306 15.79 -15.43 11.86
N SER A 307 16.02 -15.24 10.56
CA SER A 307 15.02 -14.61 9.69
C SER A 307 13.92 -15.60 9.34
N THR A 308 12.66 -15.15 9.39
CA THR A 308 11.49 -15.98 9.12
C THR A 308 10.49 -15.27 8.22
N ILE A 309 9.80 -16.05 7.39
CA ILE A 309 8.58 -15.61 6.72
C ILE A 309 7.39 -16.30 7.38
N ARG A 310 6.42 -15.50 7.79
CA ARG A 310 5.11 -15.95 8.28
C ARG A 310 4.06 -15.70 7.21
N PHE A 311 3.50 -16.77 6.67
CA PHE A 311 2.37 -16.72 5.77
C PHE A 311 1.06 -16.91 6.52
N ILE A 312 0.12 -16.01 6.24
CA ILE A 312 -1.21 -15.99 6.83
C ILE A 312 -2.22 -16.21 5.72
N PRO A 313 -2.93 -17.34 5.71
CA PRO A 313 -4.01 -17.55 4.76
C PRO A 313 -5.11 -16.52 4.94
N ARG A 314 -5.64 -16.07 3.81
CA ARG A 314 -6.77 -15.16 3.68
C ARG A 314 -8.02 -15.77 4.29
N GLN A 315 -8.71 -14.98 5.10
CA GLN A 315 -10.05 -15.31 5.60
C GLN A 315 -11.15 -14.37 5.05
N SER A 316 -10.78 -13.26 4.41
CA SER A 316 -11.74 -12.25 3.97
C SER A 316 -12.30 -12.54 2.58
N ASN A 317 -13.55 -12.15 2.33
CA ASN A 317 -14.16 -12.21 0.99
C ASN A 317 -13.97 -10.92 0.19
N LEU A 318 -13.05 -10.03 0.60
CA LEU A 318 -12.87 -8.75 -0.07
C LEU A 318 -12.37 -8.95 -1.51
N PRO A 319 -12.97 -8.31 -2.52
CA PRO A 319 -12.43 -8.40 -3.88
C PRO A 319 -10.96 -7.95 -3.89
N PRO A 320 -10.13 -8.47 -4.81
CA PRO A 320 -8.77 -7.99 -4.97
C PRO A 320 -8.80 -6.50 -5.34
N ILE A 321 -8.39 -5.64 -4.40
CA ILE A 321 -8.33 -4.19 -4.58
C ILE A 321 -6.85 -3.80 -4.71
N SER A 322 -6.56 -2.91 -5.65
CA SER A 322 -5.22 -2.32 -5.79
C SER A 322 -5.29 -0.81 -5.96
N SER A 323 -4.24 -0.10 -5.53
CA SER A 323 -4.11 1.33 -5.80
C SER A 323 -4.11 1.63 -7.31
N THR A 324 -3.61 0.72 -8.15
CA THR A 324 -3.66 0.86 -9.62
C THR A 324 -5.09 0.86 -10.13
N MET A 325 -5.95 -0.02 -9.63
CA MET A 325 -7.37 -0.03 -9.97
C MET A 325 -8.03 1.33 -9.63
N ILE A 326 -7.80 1.87 -8.44
CA ILE A 326 -8.34 3.17 -8.03
C ILE A 326 -7.82 4.29 -8.94
N ARG A 327 -6.50 4.33 -9.21
CA ARG A 327 -5.90 5.31 -10.12
C ARG A 327 -6.36 5.18 -11.56
N ASN A 328 -6.89 4.03 -11.99
CA ASN A 328 -7.45 3.87 -13.32
C ASN A 328 -8.89 4.39 -13.40
N ILE A 329 -9.66 4.30 -12.31
CA ILE A 329 -11.02 4.83 -12.22
C ILE A 329 -11.01 6.37 -12.31
N MET A 330 -10.11 7.02 -11.56
CA MET A 330 -10.14 8.49 -11.38
C MET A 330 -9.99 9.30 -12.70
N PRO A 331 -9.04 8.99 -13.61
CA PRO A 331 -8.85 9.78 -14.85
C PRO A 331 -9.89 9.47 -15.93
N THR A 332 -10.47 8.27 -15.93
CA THR A 332 -11.48 7.87 -16.92
C THR A 332 -12.85 8.48 -16.67
N TYR A 333 -13.03 9.07 -15.50
CA TYR A 333 -14.32 9.51 -15.05
C TYR A 333 -14.66 10.91 -15.59
N LEU A 334 -15.53 10.94 -16.61
CA LEU A 334 -16.08 12.16 -17.21
C LEU A 334 -17.44 12.57 -16.60
N GLY A 335 -17.92 11.83 -15.61
CA GLY A 335 -19.27 11.97 -15.06
C GLY A 335 -19.39 13.00 -13.92
N VAL A 336 -20.51 12.93 -13.20
CA VAL A 336 -20.81 13.79 -12.04
C VAL A 336 -19.97 13.35 -10.85
N TYR A 337 -19.38 14.29 -10.10
CA TYR A 337 -18.57 14.03 -8.89
C TYR A 337 -19.12 12.89 -8.00
N GLN A 338 -20.45 12.84 -7.81
CA GLN A 338 -21.12 11.86 -6.97
C GLN A 338 -20.92 10.42 -7.44
N ASP A 339 -21.02 10.10 -8.74
CA ASP A 339 -20.92 8.70 -9.17
C ASP A 339 -19.46 8.19 -9.12
N LEU A 340 -18.45 9.08 -9.21
CA LEU A 340 -17.07 8.70 -8.90
C LEU A 340 -16.91 8.41 -7.42
N LEU A 341 -17.49 9.23 -6.57
CA LEU A 341 -17.46 9.01 -5.13
C LEU A 341 -18.09 7.65 -4.76
N GLU A 342 -19.26 7.33 -5.32
CA GLU A 342 -19.90 6.02 -5.12
C GLU A 342 -19.02 4.85 -5.58
N GLN A 343 -18.31 4.99 -6.71
CA GLN A 343 -17.38 3.97 -7.18
C GLN A 343 -16.14 3.81 -6.30
N LEU A 344 -15.66 4.91 -5.68
CA LEU A 344 -14.49 4.89 -4.82
C LEU A 344 -14.80 4.41 -3.40
N ARG A 345 -16.01 4.59 -2.90
CA ARG A 345 -16.44 4.19 -1.54
C ARG A 345 -16.18 2.72 -1.17
N PRO A 346 -16.40 1.72 -2.04
CA PRO A 346 -16.05 0.35 -1.69
C PRO A 346 -14.54 0.07 -1.73
N LEU A 347 -13.73 0.95 -2.33
CA LEU A 347 -12.33 0.70 -2.64
C LEU A 347 -11.37 1.48 -1.72
N ALA A 348 -11.48 2.81 -1.69
CA ALA A 348 -10.56 3.69 -0.95
C ALA A 348 -10.86 3.71 0.55
N LEU A 349 -9.86 4.07 1.37
CA LEU A 349 -10.08 4.28 2.81
C LEU A 349 -10.86 5.56 3.08
N ASN A 350 -10.46 6.66 2.45
CA ASN A 350 -11.10 7.97 2.57
C ASN A 350 -11.38 8.54 1.16
N PRO A 351 -12.49 8.14 0.53
CA PRO A 351 -12.76 8.47 -0.87
C PRO A 351 -13.06 9.97 -1.06
N GLU A 352 -13.74 10.63 -0.13
CA GLU A 352 -14.00 12.07 -0.18
C GLU A 352 -12.69 12.88 -0.14
N LEU A 353 -11.82 12.59 0.84
CA LEU A 353 -10.52 13.25 0.96
C LEU A 353 -9.61 12.90 -0.23
N LEU A 354 -9.70 11.69 -0.78
CA LEU A 354 -8.95 11.32 -1.98
C LEU A 354 -9.35 12.19 -3.17
N MET A 355 -10.65 12.45 -3.34
CA MET A 355 -11.15 13.32 -4.40
C MET A 355 -10.70 14.78 -4.21
N GLU A 356 -10.69 15.27 -2.97
CA GLU A 356 -10.14 16.59 -2.63
C GLU A 356 -8.65 16.70 -2.99
N LEU A 357 -7.83 15.78 -2.48
CA LEU A 357 -6.37 15.82 -2.61
C LEU A 357 -5.89 15.58 -4.05
N SER A 358 -6.59 14.72 -4.78
CA SER A 358 -6.27 14.46 -6.18
C SER A 358 -6.58 15.64 -7.10
N GLY A 359 -7.35 16.63 -6.62
CA GLY A 359 -7.76 17.76 -7.43
C GLY A 359 -8.45 17.30 -8.71
N VAL A 360 -9.18 16.17 -8.68
CA VAL A 360 -9.90 15.62 -9.84
C VAL A 360 -10.90 16.63 -10.40
N THR A 361 -11.34 17.61 -9.60
CA THR A 361 -12.11 18.76 -10.08
C THR A 361 -11.30 19.79 -10.89
N GLN A 362 -9.96 19.84 -10.81
CA GLN A 362 -9.12 20.88 -11.44
C GLN A 362 -8.03 20.37 -12.41
N ARG A 363 -7.39 19.22 -12.15
CA ARG A 363 -6.21 18.78 -12.94
C ARG A 363 -6.55 17.85 -14.10
N CYS A 364 -7.54 16.98 -13.97
CA CYS A 364 -7.94 16.08 -15.06
C CYS A 364 -8.57 16.83 -16.24
N PHE A 365 -9.31 17.92 -15.98
CA PHE A 365 -9.90 18.75 -17.05
C PHE A 365 -8.86 19.48 -17.90
N ARG A 366 -7.69 19.84 -17.35
CA ARG A 366 -6.63 20.52 -18.13
C ARG A 366 -6.01 19.64 -19.21
N ARG A 367 -6.13 18.31 -19.12
CA ARG A 367 -5.57 17.38 -20.12
C ARG A 367 -6.54 17.04 -21.25
N ILE A 368 -7.84 17.19 -21.01
CA ILE A 368 -8.91 16.91 -21.98
C ILE A 368 -9.24 18.17 -22.80
N LEU A 369 -9.05 19.36 -22.23
CA LEU A 369 -9.19 20.60 -22.98
C LEU A 369 -7.96 20.80 -23.89
N PRO A 370 -8.15 21.02 -25.20
CA PRO A 370 -7.06 21.39 -26.10
C PRO A 370 -6.33 22.60 -25.52
N ARG A 371 -4.99 22.56 -25.53
CA ARG A 371 -4.22 23.75 -25.18
C ARG A 371 -4.65 24.89 -26.11
N PRO A 372 -4.94 26.10 -25.61
CA PRO A 372 -5.48 27.19 -26.42
C PRO A 372 -4.58 27.63 -27.59
N ASN A 373 -3.33 27.16 -27.65
CA ASN A 373 -2.37 27.47 -28.70
C ASN A 373 -2.11 26.30 -29.68
N HIS A 374 -2.94 25.26 -29.69
CA HIS A 374 -2.95 24.28 -30.78
C HIS A 374 -4.29 24.40 -31.49
N GLN A 375 -4.29 25.00 -32.69
CA GLN A 375 -5.39 24.86 -33.64
C GLN A 375 -5.46 23.38 -34.05
N ILE A 376 -6.19 22.60 -33.28
CA ILE A 376 -6.54 21.23 -33.66
C ILE A 376 -7.82 21.35 -34.50
N ASN A 377 -7.67 21.28 -35.82
CA ASN A 377 -8.77 20.96 -36.72
C ASN A 377 -9.18 19.49 -36.49
N MET A 378 -9.95 19.23 -35.43
CA MET A 378 -10.71 17.98 -35.32
C MET A 378 -12.20 18.30 -35.36
N PRO A 379 -12.99 17.56 -36.16
CA PRO A 379 -14.43 17.72 -36.18
C PRO A 379 -14.99 17.17 -34.87
N PHE A 380 -15.38 18.05 -33.96
CA PHE A 380 -16.27 17.66 -32.89
C PHE A 380 -17.64 17.38 -33.51
N ASP A 381 -18.19 16.19 -33.28
CA ASP A 381 -19.60 15.95 -33.54
C ASP A 381 -20.45 16.78 -32.56
N ALA A 382 -21.68 17.08 -32.96
CA ALA A 382 -22.60 17.89 -32.17
C ALA A 382 -22.83 17.30 -30.76
N THR A 383 -22.76 15.98 -30.62
CA THR A 383 -22.94 15.25 -29.36
C THR A 383 -21.82 15.51 -28.37
N THR A 384 -20.57 15.61 -28.83
CA THR A 384 -19.43 15.92 -27.97
C THR A 384 -19.44 17.39 -27.54
N ALA A 385 -19.82 18.29 -28.44
CA ALA A 385 -19.99 19.71 -28.13
C ALA A 385 -21.10 19.95 -27.09
N GLU A 386 -22.23 19.25 -27.23
CA GLU A 386 -23.38 19.36 -26.32
C GLU A 386 -23.06 18.82 -24.91
N ARG A 387 -22.31 17.70 -24.83
CA ARG A 387 -21.82 17.16 -23.55
C ARG A 387 -20.85 18.11 -22.85
N LEU A 388 -19.91 18.70 -23.60
CA LEU A 388 -19.00 19.70 -23.05
C LEU A 388 -19.77 20.94 -22.57
N HIS A 389 -20.78 21.39 -23.32
CA HIS A 389 -21.63 22.51 -22.93
C HIS A 389 -22.42 22.24 -21.64
N GLN A 390 -22.97 21.04 -21.46
CA GLN A 390 -23.63 20.64 -20.20
C GLN A 390 -22.67 20.64 -19.00
N ILE A 391 -21.45 20.14 -19.19
CA ILE A 391 -20.40 20.15 -18.15
C ILE A 391 -20.02 21.60 -17.80
N PHE A 392 -19.81 22.46 -18.79
CA PHE A 392 -19.49 23.88 -18.53
C PHE A 392 -20.63 24.63 -17.84
N SER A 393 -21.89 24.38 -18.26
CA SER A 393 -23.07 25.02 -17.68
C SER A 393 -23.30 24.61 -16.22
N THR A 394 -22.97 23.37 -15.85
CA THR A 394 -23.12 22.88 -14.47
C THR A 394 -21.99 23.35 -13.55
N MET A 395 -20.80 23.65 -14.08
CA MET A 395 -19.66 24.15 -13.29
C MET A 395 -19.71 25.65 -13.00
N PHE A 396 -20.21 26.49 -13.92
CA PHE A 396 -20.16 27.95 -13.77
C PHE A 396 -21.40 28.59 -13.15
N ILE A 397 -22.51 27.87 -13.03
CA ILE A 397 -23.77 28.42 -12.49
C ILE A 397 -23.80 28.46 -10.95
N ARG A 398 -22.90 27.76 -10.24
CA ARG A 398 -22.95 27.68 -8.77
C ARG A 398 -22.26 28.80 -7.99
N ASP A 399 -21.42 29.63 -8.60
CA ASP A 399 -20.60 30.63 -7.88
C ASP A 399 -20.86 32.11 -8.26
N LEU A 400 -21.99 32.43 -8.87
CA LEU A 400 -22.37 33.83 -9.12
C LEU A 400 -23.61 34.21 -8.31
N HIS A 401 -23.38 34.70 -7.09
CA HIS A 401 -24.34 35.56 -6.40
C HIS A 401 -24.37 36.94 -7.11
N PRO A 402 -25.53 37.51 -7.42
CA PRO A 402 -25.60 38.80 -8.08
C PRO A 402 -25.43 39.91 -7.03
N SER A 403 -24.21 40.41 -6.87
CA SER A 403 -23.99 41.71 -6.21
C SER A 403 -22.85 42.47 -6.90
N GLU A 404 -23.28 43.48 -7.67
CA GLU A 404 -22.57 44.64 -8.22
C GLU A 404 -21.41 44.46 -9.24
N PRO A 405 -21.36 45.29 -10.30
CA PRO A 405 -20.33 45.21 -11.33
C PRO A 405 -19.04 45.91 -10.88
N THR A 406 -17.99 45.14 -10.60
CA THR A 406 -16.63 45.66 -10.50
C THR A 406 -16.01 45.74 -11.89
N LYS A 407 -15.57 46.94 -12.30
CA LYS A 407 -14.80 47.17 -13.52
C LYS A 407 -13.45 46.45 -13.42
N VAL A 408 -13.20 45.50 -14.32
CA VAL A 408 -11.86 44.97 -14.60
C VAL A 408 -11.38 45.58 -15.92
N PRO A 409 -10.20 46.24 -15.97
CA PRO A 409 -9.65 46.75 -17.21
C PRO A 409 -8.92 45.62 -17.97
N GLY A 410 -9.37 45.35 -19.19
CA GLY A 410 -8.74 44.38 -20.10
C GLY A 410 -9.66 43.24 -20.53
N GLY A 411 -10.74 43.55 -21.24
CA GLY A 411 -11.66 42.55 -21.80
C GLY A 411 -11.46 42.39 -23.32
N ALA A 412 -11.05 41.19 -23.74
CA ALA A 412 -11.29 40.71 -25.10
C ALA A 412 -12.76 40.26 -25.19
N TYR A 413 -13.49 40.74 -26.19
CA TYR A 413 -14.88 40.35 -26.44
C TYR A 413 -14.93 39.00 -27.16
N ILE A 414 -15.69 38.04 -26.62
CA ILE A 414 -16.18 36.89 -27.38
C ILE A 414 -17.52 37.32 -28.00
N LEU A 415 -17.51 37.55 -29.30
CA LEU A 415 -18.74 37.73 -30.09
C LEU A 415 -19.41 36.36 -30.27
N MET A 416 -20.57 36.16 -29.65
CA MET A 416 -21.48 35.07 -30.01
C MET A 416 -22.30 35.52 -31.22
N PRO A 417 -22.35 34.76 -32.33
CA PRO A 417 -23.22 35.10 -33.44
C PRO A 417 -24.68 34.79 -33.07
N TYR A 418 -25.52 35.83 -33.14
CA TYR A 418 -26.96 35.68 -33.28
C TYR A 418 -27.26 34.94 -34.59
N ASN A 419 -28.05 33.87 -34.52
CA ASN A 419 -28.65 33.26 -35.71
C ASN A 419 -30.15 33.56 -35.75
N LEU A 420 -30.53 34.26 -36.80
CA LEU A 420 -31.90 34.52 -37.23
C LEU A 420 -32.49 33.27 -37.90
N GLN A 421 -33.70 32.93 -37.47
CA GLN A 421 -34.80 32.28 -38.20
C GLN A 421 -34.54 31.01 -39.04
N SER A 422 -35.24 29.93 -38.67
CA SER A 422 -35.93 29.08 -39.66
C SER A 422 -37.17 28.45 -39.05
N THR A 423 -38.30 28.74 -39.69
CA THR A 423 -39.65 28.21 -39.46
C THR A 423 -39.81 26.86 -40.16
N ALA A 424 -40.22 25.81 -39.44
CA ALA A 424 -41.10 24.75 -39.95
C ALA A 424 -41.47 23.76 -38.84
N GLU A 425 -42.77 23.62 -38.56
CA GLU A 425 -43.35 22.55 -37.74
C GLU A 425 -43.32 21.19 -38.47
N PRO A 426 -43.26 20.05 -37.76
CA PRO A 426 -43.43 18.72 -38.32
C PRO A 426 -44.89 18.22 -38.16
N LYS A 427 -45.43 17.59 -39.20
CA LYS A 427 -46.60 16.68 -39.08
C LYS A 427 -46.17 15.24 -39.35
N ALA A 428 -46.42 14.38 -38.37
CA ALA A 428 -46.33 12.92 -38.42
C ALA A 428 -47.63 12.31 -39.03
N PRO A 429 -47.89 10.98 -38.92
CA PRO A 429 -47.26 9.86 -39.62
C PRO A 429 -48.30 9.02 -40.40
N HIS A 430 -47.87 8.14 -41.32
CA HIS A 430 -48.73 7.06 -41.81
C HIS A 430 -48.02 5.70 -41.86
N MET A 431 -48.73 4.70 -41.33
CA MET A 431 -48.41 3.28 -41.19
C MET A 431 -48.79 2.47 -42.44
N PHE A 432 -47.89 1.53 -42.82
CA PHE A 432 -48.09 0.16 -43.40
C PHE A 432 -48.88 -0.03 -44.72
N PRO A 433 -48.70 -1.16 -45.47
CA PRO A 433 -48.19 -2.47 -45.06
C PRO A 433 -47.12 -3.16 -45.94
N PHE A 434 -46.57 -4.26 -45.39
CA PHE A 434 -45.76 -5.29 -46.04
C PHE A 434 -46.49 -5.96 -47.22
N PRO A 435 -45.74 -6.57 -48.15
CA PRO A 435 -45.79 -8.03 -48.21
C PRO A 435 -44.42 -8.72 -48.37
N SER A 436 -44.45 -9.98 -47.97
CA SER A 436 -43.43 -11.03 -47.95
C SER A 436 -42.94 -11.48 -49.34
N GLY A 437 -41.68 -11.92 -49.41
CA GLY A 437 -41.16 -12.63 -50.58
C GLY A 437 -39.70 -13.09 -50.43
N LEU A 438 -39.51 -14.41 -50.37
CA LEU A 438 -38.24 -15.16 -50.33
C LEU A 438 -37.23 -14.78 -51.43
N PHE A 439 -35.92 -14.82 -51.14
CA PHE A 439 -34.97 -15.83 -51.66
C PHE A 439 -33.47 -15.57 -51.30
N LYS A 440 -32.82 -16.65 -50.89
CA LYS A 440 -31.42 -17.10 -51.13
C LYS A 440 -30.20 -16.44 -50.45
N GLN A 441 -29.48 -17.36 -49.79
CA GLN A 441 -28.11 -17.36 -49.27
C GLN A 441 -27.03 -16.88 -50.25
N PHE A 442 -25.97 -16.24 -49.72
CA PHE A 442 -24.52 -16.58 -49.79
C PHE A 442 -23.64 -15.32 -49.53
N PRO A 443 -22.33 -15.45 -49.23
CA PRO A 443 -21.75 -15.41 -47.90
C PRO A 443 -21.01 -14.08 -47.57
N ALA A 444 -20.62 -13.96 -46.30
CA ALA A 444 -19.90 -12.83 -45.71
C ALA A 444 -18.57 -12.50 -46.42
N PRO A 445 -18.17 -11.22 -46.49
CA PRO A 445 -16.79 -10.85 -46.75
C PRO A 445 -15.97 -10.88 -45.45
N VAL A 446 -14.92 -11.71 -45.47
CA VAL A 446 -13.79 -11.67 -44.54
C VAL A 446 -13.07 -10.34 -44.75
N LEU A 447 -13.13 -9.44 -43.76
CA LEU A 447 -12.31 -8.24 -43.74
C LEU A 447 -10.97 -8.59 -43.07
N VAL A 448 -9.94 -8.81 -43.88
CA VAL A 448 -8.54 -8.84 -43.44
C VAL A 448 -8.11 -7.40 -43.19
N SER A 449 -8.05 -6.99 -41.92
CA SER A 449 -7.43 -5.72 -41.53
C SER A 449 -5.91 -5.89 -41.50
N ALA A 450 -5.25 -5.23 -42.44
CA ALA A 450 -3.80 -5.10 -42.47
C ALA A 450 -3.33 -4.19 -41.32
N THR A 451 -2.55 -4.75 -40.40
CA THR A 451 -1.85 -3.97 -39.37
C THR A 451 -0.70 -3.19 -40.01
N LYS A 452 -0.84 -1.86 -40.08
CA LYS A 452 0.25 -0.92 -40.34
C LYS A 452 1.24 -1.00 -39.16
N LYS A 453 2.38 -1.66 -39.38
CA LYS A 453 3.57 -1.54 -38.53
C LYS A 453 4.19 -0.16 -38.74
N CYS A 454 4.15 0.69 -37.72
CA CYS A 454 5.05 1.85 -37.62
C CYS A 454 6.42 1.34 -37.15
N LEU A 455 7.40 1.38 -38.05
CA LEU A 455 8.82 1.22 -37.75
C LEU A 455 9.34 2.54 -37.16
N HIS A 456 9.96 2.48 -35.98
CA HIS A 456 10.92 3.48 -35.52
C HIS A 456 12.30 2.83 -35.50
N PRO A 457 13.36 3.48 -36.02
CA PRO A 457 14.67 2.88 -36.18
C PRO A 457 15.48 3.08 -34.91
N TYR A 458 16.22 2.05 -34.48
CA TYR A 458 17.52 2.07 -33.81
C TYR A 458 17.69 0.75 -33.06
N PHE A 459 18.35 -0.23 -33.68
CA PHE A 459 19.33 -1.14 -33.06
C PHE A 459 20.02 -1.94 -34.19
N PRO A 460 21.31 -2.29 -34.05
CA PRO A 460 22.14 -2.77 -35.13
C PRO A 460 21.92 -4.25 -35.42
N GLN A 461 22.33 -4.61 -36.64
CA GLN A 461 22.03 -5.85 -37.32
C GLN A 461 22.88 -7.04 -36.83
N ASN A 462 22.32 -8.23 -37.08
CA ASN A 462 22.98 -9.50 -37.40
C ASN A 462 23.59 -10.31 -36.25
N ILE A 463 22.83 -11.28 -35.75
CA ILE A 463 23.33 -12.65 -35.53
C ILE A 463 22.24 -13.62 -35.99
N SER A 464 22.51 -14.36 -37.08
CA SER A 464 21.68 -15.47 -37.54
C SER A 464 22.33 -16.78 -37.11
N PHE A 465 21.64 -17.57 -36.29
CA PHE A 465 22.00 -18.97 -36.06
C PHE A 465 21.07 -19.86 -36.90
N ALA A 466 21.67 -20.61 -37.81
CA ALA A 466 21.00 -21.69 -38.54
C ALA A 466 21.15 -22.98 -37.74
N PHE A 467 20.04 -23.65 -37.44
CA PHE A 467 20.03 -25.03 -36.97
C PHE A 467 19.52 -25.93 -38.09
N PRO A 468 20.22 -27.02 -38.44
CA PRO A 468 19.66 -28.07 -39.27
C PRO A 468 18.88 -29.05 -38.37
N PHE A 469 17.57 -29.11 -38.54
CA PHE A 469 16.80 -30.27 -38.10
C PHE A 469 16.85 -31.32 -39.20
N THR A 470 17.43 -32.47 -38.85
CA THR A 470 17.30 -33.71 -39.63
C THR A 470 16.13 -34.46 -39.02
N ILE A 471 15.14 -34.81 -39.84
CA ILE A 471 14.00 -35.64 -39.44
C ILE A 471 14.45 -37.11 -39.51
N ASN A 472 14.23 -37.85 -38.42
CA ASN A 472 13.84 -39.26 -38.42
C ASN A 472 12.91 -39.50 -37.24
#